data_AF-A0A3D4A1S8-F1
#
_entry.id   AF-A0A3D4A1S8-F1
#
_cell.length_a   1.000
_cell.length_b   1.000
_cell.length_c   1.000
_cell.angle_alpha   90.00
_cell.angle_beta   90.00
_cell.angle_gamma   90.00
#
_symmetry.space_group_name_H-M   'P 1'
#
loop_
_entity.id
_entity.type
_entity.pdbx_description
1 polymer ?
#
loop_
_entity_poly.entity_id
_entity_poly.type
_entity_poly.pdbx_seq_one_letter_code
_entity_poly.pdbx_strand_id
1 'polypeptide(L)'
;FQLHDGGNHALWFLGHIATTDNFMITLVDPDHSNVPESYPALFGIGSTPSPEISDYPSIQEVKSYCQERRNTLLAILARLTDDDLATETPDGAPEFMPDFASVFETAIWHEGLHTGQLSMLRRVRGFAPVV
;
A
#
# COMPACT_ATOMS: atom_id res chain seq x y z
N PHE A 1 17.26 7.42 -3.17
CA PHE A 1 17.04 8.77 -3.72
C PHE A 1 15.65 9.23 -3.32
N GLN A 2 15.55 10.42 -2.75
CA GLN A 2 14.32 11.11 -2.37
C GLN A 2 14.24 12.42 -3.17
N LEU A 3 13.03 12.93 -3.44
CA LEU A 3 12.85 14.13 -4.25
C LEU A 3 13.28 15.41 -3.51
N HIS A 4 13.11 15.42 -2.20
CA HIS A 4 13.52 16.45 -1.27
C HIS A 4 13.91 15.78 0.06
N ASP A 5 14.55 16.53 0.95
CA ASP A 5 14.93 16.03 2.27
C ASP A 5 13.68 15.61 3.07
N GLY A 6 13.71 14.41 3.64
CA GLY A 6 12.58 13.81 4.35
C GLY A 6 11.46 13.29 3.44
N GLY A 7 11.66 13.27 2.12
CA GLY A 7 10.71 12.69 1.18
C GLY A 7 10.80 11.16 1.14
N ASN A 8 9.81 10.51 0.53
CA ASN A 8 9.81 9.06 0.37
C ASN A 8 10.61 8.61 -0.86
N HIS A 9 11.26 7.46 -0.76
CA HIS A 9 11.99 6.83 -1.87
C HIS A 9 11.21 5.67 -2.49
N ALA A 10 11.63 5.20 -3.66
CA ALA A 10 10.92 4.16 -4.42
C ALA A 10 10.61 2.88 -3.61
N LEU A 11 11.57 2.36 -2.85
CA LEU A 11 11.35 1.18 -2.00
C LEU A 11 10.31 1.43 -0.90
N TRP A 12 10.27 2.65 -0.35
CA TRP A 12 9.28 3.02 0.65
C TRP A 12 7.89 3.01 0.04
N PHE A 13 7.69 3.58 -1.16
CA PHE A 13 6.39 3.57 -1.82
C PHE A 13 5.88 2.16 -2.09
N LEU A 14 6.76 1.25 -2.54
CA LEU A 14 6.39 -0.15 -2.75
C LEU A 14 5.97 -0.84 -1.44
N GLY A 15 6.77 -0.67 -0.38
CA GLY A 15 6.43 -1.23 0.92
C GLY A 15 5.15 -0.61 1.49
N HIS A 16 4.95 0.70 1.28
CA HIS A 16 3.79 1.44 1.75
C HIS A 16 2.50 0.92 1.11
N ILE A 17 2.50 0.75 -0.22
CA ILE A 17 1.38 0.14 -0.95
C ILE A 17 1.09 -1.25 -0.38
N ALA A 18 2.12 -2.08 -0.16
CA ALA A 18 1.93 -3.42 0.38
C ALA A 18 1.35 -3.43 1.81
N THR A 19 1.81 -2.52 2.68
CA THR A 19 1.26 -2.39 4.04
C THR A 19 -0.17 -1.83 4.03
N THR A 20 -0.49 -0.94 3.09
CA THR A 20 -1.84 -0.38 2.92
C THR A 20 -2.80 -1.43 2.37
N ASP A 21 -2.40 -2.22 1.37
CA ASP A 21 -3.20 -3.36 0.89
C ASP A 21 -3.50 -4.33 2.06
N ASN A 22 -2.50 -4.62 2.91
CA ASN A 22 -2.74 -5.45 4.08
C ASN A 22 -3.69 -4.81 5.09
N PHE A 23 -3.55 -3.51 5.34
CA PHE A 23 -4.50 -2.77 6.19
C PHE A 23 -5.92 -2.87 5.62
N MET A 24 -6.11 -2.69 4.32
CA MET A 24 -7.41 -2.84 3.67
C MET A 24 -7.96 -4.26 3.84
N ILE A 25 -7.11 -5.30 3.72
CA ILE A 25 -7.49 -6.69 4.01
C ILE A 25 -8.00 -6.82 5.46
N THR A 26 -7.39 -6.15 6.46
CA THR A 26 -7.90 -6.22 7.85
C THR A 26 -9.33 -5.69 8.00
N LEU A 27 -9.76 -4.78 7.12
CA LEU A 27 -11.11 -4.20 7.16
C LEU A 27 -12.16 -5.12 6.51
N VAL A 28 -11.77 -5.87 5.47
CA VAL A 28 -12.72 -6.67 4.66
C VAL A 28 -12.66 -8.18 4.92
N ASP A 29 -11.51 -8.69 5.33
CA ASP A 29 -11.26 -10.10 5.65
C ASP A 29 -10.02 -10.25 6.56
N PRO A 30 -10.18 -10.03 7.88
CA PRO A 30 -9.06 -10.01 8.81
C PRO A 30 -8.30 -11.33 8.89
N ASP A 31 -8.93 -12.47 8.59
CA ASP A 31 -8.31 -13.79 8.62
C ASP A 31 -7.22 -13.97 7.55
N HIS A 32 -7.24 -13.14 6.50
CA HIS A 32 -6.25 -13.16 5.41
C HIS A 32 -5.18 -12.07 5.56
N SER A 33 -5.28 -11.25 6.61
CA SER A 33 -4.28 -10.24 6.92
C SER A 33 -3.00 -10.88 7.44
N ASN A 34 -1.87 -10.34 7.02
CA ASN A 34 -0.54 -10.76 7.41
C ASN A 34 0.43 -9.63 7.08
N VAL A 35 1.06 -9.05 8.10
CA VAL A 35 2.08 -8.02 7.94
C VAL A 35 3.32 -8.43 8.72
N PRO A 36 4.52 -8.43 8.10
CA PRO A 36 5.75 -8.67 8.85
C PRO A 36 5.95 -7.59 9.92
N GLU A 37 6.39 -7.98 11.11
CA GLU A 37 6.44 -7.12 12.30
C GLU A 37 7.21 -5.80 12.07
N SER A 38 8.27 -5.81 11.26
CA SER A 38 9.07 -4.61 10.98
C SER A 38 8.44 -3.65 9.96
N TYR A 39 7.49 -4.12 9.15
CA TYR A 39 7.01 -3.36 7.98
C TYR A 39 6.22 -2.10 8.37
N PRO A 40 5.36 -2.08 9.41
CA PRO A 40 4.67 -0.86 9.83
C PRO A 40 5.65 0.26 10.21
N ALA A 41 6.75 -0.06 10.89
CA ALA A 41 7.76 0.93 11.27
C ALA A 41 8.55 1.48 10.06
N LEU A 42 8.76 0.64 9.03
CA LEU A 42 9.53 1.00 7.83
C LEU A 42 8.70 1.69 6.75
N PHE A 43 7.42 1.34 6.62
CA PHE A 43 6.58 1.66 5.46
C PHE A 43 5.20 2.22 5.82
N GLY A 44 4.81 2.17 7.10
CA GLY A 44 3.52 2.67 7.55
C GLY A 44 3.38 4.19 7.40
N ILE A 45 2.14 4.66 7.43
CA ILE A 45 1.86 6.10 7.48
C ILE A 45 2.62 6.76 8.64
N GLY A 46 3.31 7.87 8.36
CA GLY A 46 4.11 8.58 9.36
C GLY A 46 5.49 7.97 9.68
N SER A 47 5.87 6.85 9.06
CA SER A 47 7.26 6.36 9.13
C SER A 47 8.23 7.35 8.47
N THR A 48 9.48 7.37 8.97
CA THR A 48 10.55 8.19 8.37
C THR A 48 11.47 7.28 7.56
N PRO A 49 11.58 7.45 6.24
CA PRO A 49 12.45 6.61 5.43
C PRO A 49 13.92 6.82 5.76
N SER A 50 14.65 5.73 6.03
CA SER A 50 16.10 5.74 6.14
C SER A 50 16.76 5.96 4.77
N PRO A 51 17.88 6.69 4.69
CA PRO A 51 18.68 6.75 3.48
C PRO A 51 19.45 5.45 3.19
N GLU A 52 19.63 4.58 4.17
CA GLU A 52 20.46 3.37 4.08
C GLU A 52 19.66 2.16 3.61
N ILE A 53 20.04 1.57 2.48
CA ILE A 53 19.33 0.42 1.90
C ILE A 53 19.38 -0.83 2.79
N SER A 54 20.41 -0.95 3.64
CA SER A 54 20.59 -2.06 4.58
C SER A 54 19.57 -2.06 5.72
N ASP A 55 18.87 -0.96 5.94
CA ASP A 55 17.85 -0.84 6.99
C ASP A 55 16.51 -1.47 6.54
N TYR A 56 16.42 -1.88 5.27
CA TYR A 56 15.24 -2.45 4.67
C TYR A 56 15.44 -3.94 4.36
N PRO A 57 14.34 -4.72 4.32
CA PRO A 57 14.33 -6.00 3.61
C PRO A 57 14.78 -5.81 2.17
N SER A 58 15.22 -6.89 1.53
CA SER A 58 15.61 -6.82 0.13
C SER A 58 14.45 -6.35 -0.74
N ILE A 59 14.79 -5.64 -1.83
CA ILE A 59 13.79 -5.18 -2.81
C ILE A 59 12.93 -6.35 -3.29
N GLN A 60 13.50 -7.55 -3.45
CA GLN A 60 12.77 -8.72 -3.89
C GLN A 60 11.76 -9.20 -2.84
N GLU A 61 12.09 -9.18 -1.54
CA GLU A 61 11.14 -9.53 -0.48
C GLU A 61 9.97 -8.55 -0.44
N VAL A 62 10.24 -7.24 -0.51
CA VAL A 62 9.19 -6.21 -0.49
C VAL A 62 8.30 -6.33 -1.74
N LYS A 63 8.88 -6.61 -2.93
CA LYS A 63 8.11 -6.86 -4.16
C LYS A 63 7.23 -8.10 -4.06
N SER A 64 7.78 -9.22 -3.56
CA SER A 64 7.02 -10.45 -3.39
C SER A 64 5.86 -10.26 -2.42
N TYR A 65 6.09 -9.57 -1.30
CA TYR A 65 5.05 -9.24 -0.33
C TYR A 65 3.99 -8.33 -0.94
N CYS A 66 4.37 -7.26 -1.65
CA CYS A 66 3.43 -6.38 -2.34
C CYS A 66 2.54 -7.14 -3.32
N GLN A 67 3.13 -7.99 -4.16
CA GLN A 67 2.38 -8.78 -5.12
C GLN A 67 1.40 -9.75 -4.43
N GLU A 68 1.84 -10.37 -3.35
CA GLU A 68 1.03 -11.33 -2.61
C GLU A 68 -0.13 -10.64 -1.88
N ARG A 69 0.10 -9.53 -1.17
CA ARG A 69 -0.97 -8.73 -0.55
C ARG A 69 -1.98 -8.24 -1.59
N ARG A 70 -1.52 -7.76 -2.74
CA ARG A 70 -2.39 -7.32 -3.83
C ARG A 70 -3.24 -8.47 -4.38
N ASN A 71 -2.64 -9.63 -4.62
CA ASN A 71 -3.37 -10.80 -5.10
C ASN A 71 -4.44 -11.25 -4.10
N THR A 72 -4.13 -11.21 -2.81
CA THR A 72 -5.08 -11.53 -1.74
C THR A 72 -6.24 -10.53 -1.71
N LEU A 73 -5.97 -9.23 -1.78
CA LEU A 73 -7.01 -8.19 -1.83
C LEU A 73 -7.93 -8.35 -3.06
N LEU A 74 -7.36 -8.63 -4.23
CA LEU A 74 -8.12 -8.89 -5.46
C LEU A 74 -8.93 -10.20 -5.38
N ALA A 75 -8.39 -11.25 -4.76
CA ALA A 75 -9.11 -12.50 -4.55
C ALA A 75 -10.30 -12.32 -3.60
N ILE A 76 -10.16 -11.47 -2.57
CA ILE A 76 -11.27 -11.08 -1.69
C ILE A 76 -12.32 -10.31 -2.49
N LEU A 77 -11.94 -9.29 -3.27
CA LEU A 77 -12.90 -8.56 -4.11
C LEU A 77 -13.69 -9.49 -5.04
N ALA A 78 -12.99 -10.44 -5.69
CA ALA A 78 -13.59 -11.34 -6.67
C ALA A 78 -14.64 -12.31 -6.11
N ARG A 79 -14.69 -12.51 -4.79
CA ARG A 79 -15.70 -13.36 -4.13
C ARG A 79 -16.85 -12.57 -3.49
N LEU A 80 -16.77 -11.24 -3.43
CA LEU A 80 -17.82 -10.39 -2.89
C LEU A 80 -18.91 -10.17 -3.94
N THR A 81 -20.15 -10.10 -3.47
CA THR A 81 -21.31 -9.64 -4.23
C THR A 81 -21.51 -8.13 -4.07
N ASP A 82 -22.39 -7.53 -4.88
CA ASP A 82 -22.75 -6.12 -4.73
C ASP A 82 -23.35 -5.81 -3.35
N ASP A 83 -24.11 -6.75 -2.77
CA ASP A 83 -24.66 -6.60 -1.42
C ASP A 83 -23.55 -6.65 -0.35
N ASP A 84 -22.53 -7.50 -0.54
CA ASP A 84 -21.39 -7.56 0.38
C ASP A 84 -20.58 -6.25 0.36
N LEU A 85 -20.49 -5.58 -0.80
CA LEU A 85 -19.79 -4.30 -0.94
C LEU A 85 -20.43 -3.17 -0.11
N ALA A 86 -21.73 -3.27 0.21
CA ALA A 86 -22.44 -2.32 1.07
C ALA A 86 -22.25 -2.60 2.58
N THR A 87 -21.49 -3.64 2.94
CA THR A 87 -21.18 -3.96 4.34
C THR A 87 -20.33 -2.85 4.96
N GLU A 88 -20.76 -2.34 6.12
CA GLU A 88 -20.00 -1.35 6.89
C GLU A 88 -18.66 -1.93 7.34
N THR A 89 -17.61 -1.11 7.27
CA THR A 89 -16.31 -1.50 7.82
C THR A 89 -16.35 -1.59 9.35
N PRO A 90 -15.45 -2.37 9.99
CA PRO A 90 -15.37 -2.46 11.44
C PRO A 90 -15.14 -1.11 12.15
N ASP A 91 -15.53 -1.04 13.42
CA ASP A 91 -15.24 0.11 14.27
C ASP A 91 -13.75 0.52 14.24
N GLY A 92 -13.48 1.81 14.10
CA GLY A 92 -12.13 2.36 14.02
C GLY A 92 -11.54 2.41 12.61
N ALA A 93 -12.28 1.98 11.59
CA ALA A 93 -11.95 2.29 10.21
C ALA A 93 -11.94 3.82 9.96
N PRO A 94 -11.11 4.32 9.02
CA PRO A 94 -11.11 5.73 8.64
C PRO A 94 -12.47 6.16 8.11
N GLU A 95 -12.90 7.39 8.42
CA GLU A 95 -14.22 7.91 8.02
C GLU A 95 -14.46 7.92 6.49
N PHE A 96 -13.39 7.91 5.69
CA PHE A 96 -13.45 7.85 4.23
C PHE A 96 -13.51 6.43 3.66
N MET A 97 -13.53 5.40 4.51
CA MET A 97 -13.77 4.00 4.16
C MET A 97 -14.96 3.45 4.96
N PRO A 98 -16.18 4.01 4.82
CA PRO A 98 -17.33 3.59 5.63
C PRO A 98 -17.83 2.17 5.35
N ASP A 99 -17.53 1.62 4.17
CA ASP A 99 -18.02 0.33 3.69
C ASP A 99 -16.96 -0.41 2.85
N PHE A 100 -17.24 -1.66 2.48
CA PHE A 100 -16.28 -2.45 1.72
C PHE A 100 -16.01 -1.85 0.33
N ALA A 101 -17.02 -1.27 -0.32
CA ALA A 101 -16.85 -0.58 -1.61
C ALA A 101 -15.79 0.53 -1.55
N SER A 102 -15.88 1.39 -0.54
CA SER A 102 -14.96 2.53 -0.34
C SER A 102 -13.55 2.09 0.04
N VAL A 103 -13.36 0.93 0.65
CA VAL A 103 -12.03 0.32 0.85
C VAL A 103 -11.36 0.04 -0.50
N PHE A 104 -12.08 -0.62 -1.43
CA PHE A 104 -11.53 -0.93 -2.76
C PHE A 104 -11.40 0.31 -3.65
N GLU A 105 -12.34 1.25 -3.59
CA GLU A 105 -12.20 2.56 -4.24
C GLU A 105 -10.92 3.26 -3.77
N THR A 106 -10.67 3.22 -2.47
CA THR A 106 -9.47 3.83 -1.88
C THR A 106 -8.20 3.17 -2.36
N ALA A 107 -8.16 1.85 -2.49
CA ALA A 107 -7.00 1.16 -3.06
C ALA A 107 -6.60 1.71 -4.45
N ILE A 108 -7.58 2.03 -5.29
CA ILE A 108 -7.37 2.51 -6.66
C ILE A 108 -6.72 3.90 -6.66
N TRP A 109 -7.35 4.88 -6.00
CA TRP A 109 -6.83 6.24 -6.05
C TRP A 109 -5.54 6.40 -5.22
N HIS A 110 -5.38 5.63 -4.13
CA HIS A 110 -4.17 5.63 -3.29
C HIS A 110 -2.95 5.14 -4.07
N GLU A 111 -3.10 4.04 -4.81
CA GLU A 111 -2.04 3.55 -5.69
C GLU A 111 -1.73 4.53 -6.82
N GLY A 112 -2.76 5.12 -7.44
CA GLY A 112 -2.59 6.16 -8.47
C GLY A 112 -1.77 7.35 -7.97
N LEU A 113 -2.08 7.84 -6.77
CA LEU A 113 -1.35 8.92 -6.10
C LEU A 113 0.14 8.58 -5.92
N HIS A 114 0.45 7.43 -5.31
CA HIS A 114 1.84 7.04 -5.04
C HIS A 114 2.60 6.66 -6.32
N THR A 115 1.92 6.14 -7.33
CA THR A 115 2.51 5.91 -8.67
C THR A 115 2.88 7.22 -9.36
N GLY A 116 2.08 8.28 -9.18
CA GLY A 116 2.42 9.64 -9.60
C GLY A 116 3.70 10.15 -8.92
N GLN A 117 3.82 9.96 -7.60
CA GLN A 117 5.02 10.34 -6.85
C GLN A 117 6.26 9.55 -7.29
N LEU A 118 6.11 8.25 -7.55
CA LEU A 118 7.18 7.42 -8.11
C LEU A 118 7.59 7.86 -9.52
N SER A 119 6.62 8.29 -10.34
CA SER A 119 6.87 8.84 -11.67
C SER A 119 7.72 10.10 -11.62
N MET A 120 7.48 10.97 -10.63
CA MET A 120 8.33 12.16 -10.39
C MET A 120 9.77 11.79 -10.04
N LEU A 121 9.97 10.81 -9.14
CA LEU A 121 11.31 10.30 -8.82
C LEU A 121 12.03 9.77 -10.08
N ARG A 122 11.33 8.99 -10.91
CA ARG A 122 11.89 8.45 -12.15
C ARG A 122 12.32 9.54 -13.13
N ARG A 123 11.47 10.55 -13.35
CA ARG A 123 11.76 11.67 -14.25
C ARG A 123 12.99 12.46 -13.83
N VAL A 124 13.12 12.80 -12.54
CA VAL A 124 14.30 13.51 -12.01
C VAL A 124 15.58 12.69 -12.17
N ARG A 125 15.46 11.37 -12.22
CA ARG A 125 16.57 10.44 -12.47
C ARG A 125 16.81 10.13 -13.95
N GLY A 126 16.09 10.79 -14.87
CA GLY A 126 16.26 10.63 -16.32
C GLY A 126 15.53 9.44 -16.94
N PHE A 127 14.64 8.78 -16.19
CA PHE A 127 13.81 7.69 -16.71
C PHE A 127 12.44 8.19 -17.17
N ALA A 128 11.80 7.45 -18.09
CA ALA A 128 10.39 7.64 -18.41
C ALA A 128 9.51 7.46 -17.15
N PRO A 129 8.38 8.18 -17.01
CA PRO A 129 7.47 8.01 -15.86
C PRO A 129 6.84 6.60 -15.85
N VAL A 130 6.15 6.25 -14.76
CA VAL A 130 5.38 4.99 -14.69
C VAL A 130 4.04 5.15 -15.41
N VAL A 131 3.41 6.32 -15.23
CA VAL A 131 2.13 6.73 -15.83
C VAL A 131 2.27 8.07 -16.53
#